data_AF-A0A535LQC3-F1
#
_entry.id   AF-A0A535LQC3-F1
#
_cell.length_a   1.000
_cell.length_b   1.000
_cell.length_c   1.000
_cell.angle_alpha   90.00
_cell.angle_beta   90.00
_cell.angle_gamma   90.00
#
_symmetry.space_group_name_H-M   'P 1'
#
loop_
_entity.id
_entity.type
_entity.pdbx_description
1 polymer ?
#
loop_
_entity_poly.entity_id
_entity_poly.type
_entity_poly.pdbx_seq_one_letter_code
_entity_poly.pdbx_strand_id
1 'polypeptide(L)'
;MDKYIATTAPALRGCWAIPLAIAVFLIARELGVGGLYVSGLYLGAYSIYCLSNFARCREAHCIITGLGWGILAVVAIVAGVLQLDWLGPVWNAFLIVFVVGHGFELIWAARRHSHALRL
;
A
#
# COMPACT_ATOMS: atom_id res chain seq x y z
N MET A 1 8.29 -14.24 17.88
CA MET A 1 8.04 -13.40 16.69
C MET A 1 7.28 -14.26 15.69
N ASP A 2 6.07 -13.85 15.30
CA ASP A 2 5.22 -14.66 14.41
C ASP A 2 5.95 -14.99 13.10
N LYS A 3 5.92 -16.26 12.66
CA LYS A 3 6.49 -16.70 11.38
C LYS A 3 6.08 -15.79 10.21
N TYR A 4 4.86 -15.26 10.26
CA TYR A 4 4.32 -14.28 9.32
C TYR A 4 5.10 -12.97 9.24
N ILE A 5 5.46 -12.38 10.39
CA ILE A 5 6.24 -11.14 10.43
C ILE A 5 7.66 -11.40 9.94
N ALA A 6 8.26 -12.53 10.30
CA ALA A 6 9.60 -12.90 9.85
C ALA A 6 9.71 -13.05 8.32
N THR A 7 8.67 -13.60 7.67
CA THR A 7 8.66 -13.76 6.20
C THR A 7 8.28 -12.49 5.45
N THR A 8 7.42 -11.64 6.01
CA THR A 8 6.92 -10.45 5.30
C THR A 8 7.77 -9.20 5.53
N ALA A 9 8.40 -9.07 6.70
CA ALA A 9 9.18 -7.88 7.06
C ALA A 9 10.32 -7.52 6.08
N PRO A 10 11.09 -8.46 5.50
CA PRO A 10 12.19 -8.10 4.60
C PRO A 10 11.73 -7.44 3.29
N ALA A 11 10.56 -7.81 2.78
CA ALA A 11 10.05 -7.37 1.48
C ALA A 11 9.03 -6.23 1.58
N LEU A 12 8.27 -6.18 2.68
CA LEU A 12 7.10 -5.29 2.83
C LEU A 12 7.28 -4.25 3.94
N ARG A 13 8.42 -4.25 4.66
CA ARG A 13 8.78 -3.20 5.64
C ARG A 13 10.11 -2.54 5.28
N GLY A 14 10.25 -1.30 5.76
CA GLY A 14 11.50 -0.56 5.73
C GLY A 14 11.93 -0.12 4.33
N CYS A 15 13.24 0.00 4.14
CA CYS A 15 13.84 0.62 2.95
C CYS A 15 13.55 -0.12 1.63
N TRP A 16 13.09 -1.38 1.66
CA TRP A 16 12.80 -2.18 0.47
C TRP A 16 11.42 -1.92 -0.15
N ALA A 17 10.47 -1.38 0.61
CA ALA A 17 9.12 -1.11 0.11
C ALA A 17 9.13 -0.05 -1.02
N ILE A 18 10.01 0.96 -0.91
CA ILE A 18 10.13 2.05 -1.90
C ILE A 18 10.75 1.56 -3.22
N PRO A 19 11.93 0.89 -3.24
CA PRO A 19 12.47 0.29 -4.46
C PRO A 19 11.49 -0.68 -5.12
N LEU A 20 10.77 -1.49 -4.33
CA LEU A 20 9.77 -2.41 -4.88
C LEU A 20 8.63 -1.64 -5.56
N ALA A 21 8.09 -0.59 -4.93
CA ALA A 21 7.06 0.26 -5.53
C ALA A 21 7.54 0.89 -6.84
N ILE A 22 8.77 1.42 -6.86
CA ILE A 22 9.38 2.01 -8.05
C ILE A 22 9.53 0.96 -9.16
N ALA A 23 10.05 -0.23 -8.84
CA ALA A 23 10.22 -1.30 -9.81
C ALA A 23 8.88 -1.72 -10.42
N VAL A 24 7.85 -1.88 -9.60
CA VAL A 24 6.50 -2.23 -10.07
C VAL A 24 5.93 -1.13 -10.95
N PHE A 25 6.09 0.15 -10.59
CA PHE A 25 5.65 1.28 -11.40
C PHE A 25 6.32 1.29 -12.77
N LEU A 26 7.64 1.14 -12.82
CA LEU A 26 8.40 1.11 -14.07
C LEU A 26 7.95 -0.05 -14.96
N ILE A 27 7.83 -1.26 -14.39
CA ILE A 27 7.33 -2.44 -15.13
C ILE A 27 5.91 -2.20 -15.64
N ALA A 28 5.02 -1.67 -14.78
CA ALA A 28 3.64 -1.40 -15.16
C ALA A 28 3.55 -0.39 -16.31
N ARG A 29 4.40 0.64 -16.32
CA ARG A 29 4.43 1.65 -17.36
C ARG A 29 4.76 1.06 -18.74
N GLU A 30 5.71 0.15 -18.80
CA GLU A 30 6.11 -0.49 -20.07
C GLU A 30 5.04 -1.47 -20.60
N LEU A 31 4.08 -1.87 -19.77
CA LEU A 31 2.98 -2.78 -20.14
C LEU A 31 1.72 -2.07 -20.65
N GLY A 32 1.74 -0.74 -20.74
CA GLY A 32 0.57 0.06 -21.12
C GLY A 32 -0.64 -0.23 -20.21
N VAL A 33 -1.80 -0.50 -20.80
CA VAL A 33 -3.02 -0.84 -20.04
C VAL A 33 -2.83 -2.11 -19.18
N GLY A 34 -1.99 -3.06 -19.63
CA GLY A 34 -1.63 -4.24 -18.85
C GLY A 34 -1.00 -3.91 -17.49
N GLY A 35 -0.33 -2.77 -17.39
CA GLY A 35 0.26 -2.25 -16.16
C GLY A 35 -0.74 -2.00 -15.04
N LEU A 36 -2.02 -1.75 -15.36
CA LEU A 36 -3.07 -1.57 -14.36
C LEU A 36 -3.37 -2.86 -13.60
N TYR A 37 -3.28 -4.02 -14.24
CA TYR A 37 -3.42 -5.31 -13.55
C TYR A 37 -2.24 -5.58 -12.62
N VAL A 38 -1.01 -5.30 -13.07
CA VAL A 38 0.20 -5.42 -12.25
C VAL A 38 0.12 -4.49 -11.03
N SER A 39 -0.29 -3.24 -11.26
CA SER A 39 -0.50 -2.25 -10.19
C SER A 39 -1.59 -2.70 -9.22
N GLY A 40 -2.72 -3.21 -9.74
CA GLY A 40 -3.82 -3.72 -8.93
C GLY A 40 -3.41 -4.89 -8.04
N LEU A 41 -2.66 -5.85 -8.57
CA LEU A 41 -2.14 -6.99 -7.81
C LEU A 41 -1.17 -6.52 -6.71
N TYR A 42 -0.25 -5.62 -7.03
CA TYR A 42 0.69 -5.05 -6.07
C TYR A 42 -0.04 -4.32 -4.93
N LEU A 43 -0.95 -3.40 -5.26
CA LEU A 43 -1.72 -2.64 -4.29
C LEU A 43 -2.64 -3.53 -3.44
N GLY A 44 -3.23 -4.57 -4.05
CA GLY A 44 -4.05 -5.56 -3.36
C GLY A 44 -3.23 -6.38 -2.36
N ALA A 45 -2.04 -6.85 -2.74
CA ALA A 45 -1.15 -7.56 -1.85
C ALA A 45 -0.72 -6.70 -0.64
N TYR A 46 -0.38 -5.43 -0.88
CA TYR A 46 -0.04 -4.48 0.17
C TYR A 46 -1.24 -4.11 1.05
N SER A 47 -2.44 -4.03 0.48
CA SER A 47 -3.68 -3.84 1.23
C SER A 47 -3.92 -5.00 2.22
N ILE A 48 -3.84 -6.24 1.73
CA ILE A 48 -3.98 -7.44 2.56
C ILE A 48 -2.92 -7.47 3.66
N TYR A 49 -1.68 -7.13 3.32
CA TYR A 49 -0.58 -7.04 4.28
C TYR A 49 -0.87 -6.03 5.40
N CYS A 50 -1.18 -4.78 5.04
CA CYS A 50 -1.44 -3.72 6.01
C CYS A 50 -2.68 -4.02 6.87
N LEU A 51 -3.76 -4.53 6.29
CA LEU A 51 -4.95 -4.89 7.07
C LEU A 51 -4.69 -6.06 8.03
N SER A 52 -3.91 -7.06 7.60
CA SER A 52 -3.49 -8.18 8.45
C SER A 52 -2.61 -7.71 9.61
N ASN A 53 -1.65 -6.81 9.34
CA ASN A 53 -0.85 -6.16 10.38
C ASN A 53 -1.69 -5.28 11.30
N PHE A 54 -2.69 -4.56 10.78
CA PHE A 54 -3.58 -3.77 11.62
C PHE A 54 -4.38 -4.66 12.57
N ALA A 55 -4.92 -5.78 12.08
CA ALA A 55 -5.67 -6.73 12.91
C ALA A 55 -4.83 -7.32 14.05
N ARG A 56 -3.51 -7.47 13.87
CA ARG A 56 -2.61 -8.08 14.86
C ARG A 56 -1.86 -7.07 15.72
N CYS A 57 -1.21 -6.11 15.08
CA CYS A 57 -0.27 -5.15 15.68
C CYS A 57 -0.89 -3.76 15.89
N ARG A 58 -2.05 -3.48 15.27
CA ARG A 58 -2.77 -2.21 15.36
C ARG A 58 -1.93 -0.99 14.96
N GLU A 59 -0.96 -1.15 14.06
CA GLU A 59 -0.14 -0.03 13.57
C GLU A 59 -1.02 1.07 12.95
N ALA A 60 -0.80 2.31 13.35
CA ALA A 60 -1.71 3.42 13.04
C ALA A 60 -1.82 3.71 11.53
N HIS A 61 -0.71 3.63 10.78
CA HIS A 61 -0.73 3.84 9.33
C HIS A 61 -1.49 2.73 8.59
N CYS A 62 -1.45 1.50 9.11
CA CYS A 62 -1.93 0.30 8.42
C CYS A 62 -3.44 0.30 8.14
N ILE A 63 -4.26 0.99 8.95
CA ILE A 63 -5.70 1.12 8.65
C ILE A 63 -5.95 2.02 7.44
N ILE A 64 -5.19 3.10 7.30
CA ILE A 64 -5.33 4.05 6.18
C ILE A 64 -4.72 3.46 4.92
N THR A 65 -3.48 2.95 4.98
CA THR A 65 -2.80 2.38 3.82
C THR A 65 -3.50 1.10 3.34
N GLY A 66 -3.93 0.25 4.28
CA GLY A 66 -4.65 -0.99 3.97
C GLY A 66 -5.95 -0.75 3.21
N LEU A 67 -6.80 0.17 3.70
CA LEU A 67 -8.05 0.52 3.02
C LEU A 67 -7.80 1.30 1.72
N GLY A 68 -6.93 2.32 1.76
CA GLY A 68 -6.65 3.18 0.62
C GLY A 68 -6.08 2.40 -0.57
N TRP A 69 -5.07 1.57 -0.34
CA TRP A 69 -4.51 0.72 -1.40
C TRP A 69 -5.46 -0.39 -1.84
N GLY A 70 -6.34 -0.88 -0.96
CA GLY A 70 -7.38 -1.83 -1.33
C GLY A 70 -8.38 -1.25 -2.32
N ILE A 71 -8.83 -0.02 -2.08
CA ILE A 71 -9.70 0.72 -3.02
C ILE A 71 -8.96 0.95 -4.34
N LEU A 72 -7.70 1.38 -4.30
CA LEU A 72 -6.91 1.60 -5.52
C LEU A 72 -6.67 0.32 -6.31
N ALA A 73 -6.54 -0.83 -5.65
CA ALA A 73 -6.42 -2.12 -6.33
C ALA A 73 -7.67 -2.43 -7.17
N VAL A 74 -8.86 -2.20 -6.60
CA VAL A 74 -10.13 -2.35 -7.32
C VAL A 74 -10.22 -1.35 -8.47
N VAL A 75 -9.90 -0.08 -8.23
CA VAL A 75 -9.91 0.97 -9.26
C VAL A 75 -8.97 0.61 -10.42
N ALA A 76 -7.76 0.14 -10.12
CA ALA A 76 -6.79 -0.24 -11.15
C ALA A 76 -7.30 -1.41 -11.99
N ILE A 77 -7.86 -2.45 -11.38
CA ILE A 77 -8.41 -3.61 -12.10
C ILE A 77 -9.60 -3.16 -12.98
N VAL A 78 -10.53 -2.38 -12.44
CA VAL A 78 -11.69 -1.87 -13.19
C VAL A 78 -11.24 -0.99 -14.35
N ALA A 79 -10.29 -0.08 -14.14
CA ALA A 79 -9.73 0.75 -15.20
C ALA A 79 -9.01 -0.10 -16.28
N GLY A 80 -8.33 -1.18 -15.89
CA GLY A 80 -7.74 -2.14 -16.81
C GLY A 80 -8.78 -2.87 -17.65
N VAL A 81 -9.90 -3.28 -17.05
CA VAL A 81 -11.03 -3.91 -17.76
C VAL A 81 -11.66 -2.93 -18.75
N LEU A 82 -11.82 -1.67 -18.35
CA LEU A 82 -12.39 -0.61 -19.18
C LEU A 82 -11.39 0.01 -20.18
N GLN A 83 -10.14 -0.48 -20.21
CA GLN A 83 -9.07 0.02 -21.08
C GLN A 83 -8.80 1.53 -20.95
N LEU A 84 -8.86 2.04 -19.72
CA LEU A 84 -8.64 3.47 -19.43
C LEU A 84 -7.16 3.78 -19.19
N ASP A 85 -6.70 4.96 -19.58
CA ASP A 85 -5.35 5.45 -19.25
C ASP A 85 -5.30 6.05 -17.83
N TRP A 86 -5.32 5.18 -16.83
CA TRP A 86 -5.41 5.55 -15.41
C TRP A 86 -4.17 5.20 -14.60
N LEU A 87 -3.08 4.79 -15.26
CA LEU A 87 -1.86 4.38 -14.55
C LEU A 87 -1.29 5.54 -13.72
N GLY A 88 -1.15 6.73 -14.32
CA GLY A 88 -0.68 7.93 -13.63
C GLY A 88 -1.55 8.31 -12.43
N PRO A 89 -2.89 8.48 -12.60
CA PRO A 89 -3.81 8.75 -11.49
C PRO A 89 -3.74 7.72 -10.35
N VAL A 90 -3.68 6.42 -10.66
CA VAL A 90 -3.58 5.35 -9.65
C VAL A 90 -2.29 5.48 -8.83
N TRP A 91 -1.15 5.71 -9.48
CA TRP A 91 0.14 5.83 -8.79
C TRP A 91 0.28 7.16 -8.03
N ASN A 92 -0.31 8.24 -8.51
CA ASN A 92 -0.41 9.49 -7.75
C ASN A 92 -1.27 9.31 -6.50
N ALA A 93 -2.40 8.62 -6.61
CA ALA A 93 -3.24 8.31 -5.46
C ALA A 93 -2.54 7.37 -4.47
N PHE A 94 -1.72 6.42 -4.95
CA PHE A 94 -0.86 5.60 -4.10
C PHE A 94 0.06 6.47 -3.22
N LEU A 95 0.70 7.49 -3.81
CA LEU A 95 1.56 8.42 -3.06
C LEU A 95 0.77 9.24 -2.04
N ILE A 96 -0.43 9.69 -2.40
CA ILE A 96 -1.32 10.41 -1.46
C ILE A 96 -1.66 9.51 -0.26
N VAL A 97 -2.11 8.29 -0.51
CA VAL A 97 -2.43 7.31 0.56
C VAL A 97 -1.19 7.02 1.42
N PHE A 98 -0.02 6.87 0.80
CA PHE A 98 1.25 6.67 1.51
C PHE A 98 1.56 7.82 2.46
N VAL A 99 1.50 9.07 1.98
CA VAL A 99 1.78 10.28 2.77
C VAL A 99 0.75 10.44 3.89
N VAL A 100 -0.54 10.26 3.59
CA VAL A 100 -1.61 10.41 4.60
C VAL A 100 -1.50 9.33 5.68
N GLY A 101 -1.25 8.07 5.30
CA GLY A 101 -1.13 6.96 6.26
C GLY A 101 0.05 7.14 7.22
N HIS A 102 1.24 7.42 6.70
CA HIS A 102 2.44 7.62 7.52
C HIS A 102 2.39 8.96 8.27
N GLY A 103 1.83 10.01 7.67
CA GLY A 103 1.61 11.29 8.34
C GLY A 103 0.67 11.16 9.54
N PHE A 104 -0.42 10.39 9.39
CA PHE A 104 -1.32 10.07 10.50
C PHE A 104 -0.61 9.34 11.63
N GLU A 105 0.22 8.34 11.32
CA GLU A 105 1.02 7.64 12.33
C GLU A 105 2.01 8.58 13.03
N LEU A 106 2.72 9.44 12.31
CA LEU A 106 3.64 10.40 12.91
C LEU A 106 2.92 11.35 13.86
N ILE A 107 1.76 11.88 13.47
CA ILE A 107 0.92 12.73 14.32
C ILE A 107 0.43 11.94 15.55
N TRP A 108 0.00 10.69 15.36
CA TRP A 108 -0.47 9.83 16.44
C TRP A 108 0.64 9.52 17.44
N ALA A 109 1.82 9.11 16.95
CA ALA A 109 2.99 8.82 17.77
C ALA A 109 3.47 10.06 18.52
N ALA A 110 3.45 11.25 17.89
CA ALA A 110 3.80 12.50 18.56
C ALA A 110 2.85 12.85 19.71
N ARG A 111 1.56 12.49 19.63
CA ARG A 111 0.56 12.80 20.66
C ARG A 111 0.37 11.72 21.72
N ARG A 112 0.56 10.45 21.37
CA ARG A 112 0.24 9.29 22.21
C ARG A 112 1.46 8.46 22.58
N HIS A 113 2.65 8.86 22.11
CA HIS A 113 3.92 8.15 22.30
C HIS A 113 3.86 6.66 21.91
N SER A 114 3.00 6.34 20.95
CA SER A 114 2.77 4.98 20.48
C SER A 114 2.47 4.98 19.00
N HIS A 115 3.00 3.98 18.28
CA HIS A 115 2.69 3.71 16.88
C HIS A 115 1.43 2.86 16.71
N ALA A 116 0.90 2.32 17.81
CA ALA A 116 -0.29 1.49 17.80
C ALA A 116 -1.55 2.29 18.13
N LEU A 117 -2.62 2.04 17.37
CA LEU A 117 -4.00 2.41 17.68
C LEU A 117 -4.55 1.46 18.76
N ARG A 118 -4.08 1.68 19.99
CA ARG A 118 -4.71 1.13 21.20
C ARG A 118 -5.76 2.13 21.66
N LEU A 119 -7.02 1.69 21.69
CA LEU A 119 -8.14 2.44 22.29
C LEU A 119 -7.98 2.46 23.81
#